data_AF-A0A3N5GLS7-F1
#
_entry.id   AF-A0A3N5GLS7-F1
#
_cell.length_a   1.000
_cell.length_b   1.000
_cell.length_c   1.000
_cell.angle_alpha   90.00
_cell.angle_beta   90.00
_cell.angle_gamma   90.00
#
_symmetry.space_group_name_H-M   'P 1'
#
loop_
_entity.id
_entity.type
_entity.pdbx_description
1 polymer ?
#
loop_
_entity_poly.entity_id
_entity_poly.type
_entity_poly.pdbx_seq_one_letter_code
_entity_poly.pdbx_strand_id
1 'polypeptide(L)'
;MESPAAGAGDGIITVTLTWGNQPDVDLHVFEPDGTHVFYASPNGNVGFLDVDDVTGFGPEHYFASCSSLTPGSYQVGVNYFFGFAPETATIQIQAGLLLRSYQVFLTDFQGSSGNSTPIPVANIIVTGNASDGFEFQVQ
;
A
#
# COMPACT_ATOMS: atom_id res chain seq x y z
N MET A 1 -3.88 36.02 -3.23
CA MET A 1 -2.81 35.01 -3.12
C MET A 1 -3.52 33.67 -3.25
N GLU A 2 -3.29 33.00 -4.37
CA GLU A 2 -4.00 31.78 -4.73
C GLU A 2 -3.37 30.60 -3.98
N SER A 3 -4.20 29.82 -3.30
CA SER A 3 -3.81 28.59 -2.61
C SER A 3 -3.80 27.45 -3.64
N PRO A 4 -2.72 26.67 -3.83
CA PRO A 4 -2.78 25.55 -4.75
C PRO A 4 -3.41 24.32 -4.07
N ALA A 5 -4.49 23.85 -4.69
CA ALA A 5 -4.95 22.47 -4.83
C ALA A 5 -5.29 21.67 -3.56
N ALA A 6 -6.50 21.87 -3.06
CA ALA A 6 -7.33 20.73 -2.67
C ALA A 6 -7.76 20.01 -3.96
N GLY A 7 -7.25 18.80 -4.20
CA GLY A 7 -7.63 18.01 -5.37
C GLY A 7 -6.76 16.79 -5.65
N ALA A 8 -6.97 15.72 -4.88
CA ALA A 8 -6.95 14.34 -5.37
C ALA A 8 -7.78 13.51 -4.37
N GLY A 9 -8.79 12.80 -4.85
CA GLY A 9 -9.69 12.02 -4.01
C GLY A 9 -8.95 10.92 -3.22
N ASP A 10 -9.40 10.78 -1.98
CA ASP A 10 -9.44 9.57 -1.13
C ASP A 10 -8.24 9.13 -0.28
N GLY A 11 -7.08 9.78 -0.31
CA GLY A 11 -6.06 9.54 0.72
C GLY A 11 -4.89 10.52 0.69
N ILE A 12 -4.34 10.88 1.85
CA ILE A 12 -3.03 11.55 1.93
C ILE A 12 -1.90 10.55 1.68
N ILE A 13 -2.15 9.28 1.96
CA ILE A 13 -1.36 8.15 1.48
C ILE A 13 -2.28 7.27 0.63
N THR A 14 -1.82 6.94 -0.58
CA THR A 14 -2.39 5.92 -1.44
C THR A 14 -1.28 4.98 -1.87
N VAL A 15 -1.48 3.68 -1.68
CA VAL A 15 -0.62 2.63 -2.20
C VAL A 15 -1.43 1.85 -3.23
N THR A 16 -0.99 1.85 -4.48
CA THR A 16 -1.62 1.12 -5.58
C THR A 16 -0.75 -0.06 -5.96
N LEU A 17 -1.33 -1.26 -5.96
CA LEU A 17 -0.74 -2.47 -6.51
C LEU A 17 -1.41 -2.80 -7.84
N THR A 18 -0.58 -3.10 -8.85
CA THR A 18 -0.99 -3.66 -10.14
C THR A 18 -0.02 -4.77 -10.53
N TRP A 19 -0.48 -5.73 -11.32
CA TRP A 19 0.37 -6.81 -11.82
C TRP A 19 -0.06 -7.26 -13.23
N GLY A 20 0.60 -8.30 -13.74
CA GLY A 20 0.42 -8.81 -15.09
C GLY A 20 -0.81 -9.69 -15.26
N ASN A 21 -0.60 -10.96 -15.61
CA ASN A 21 -1.70 -11.88 -15.95
C ASN A 21 -1.90 -12.99 -14.92
N GLN A 22 -1.03 -13.03 -13.90
CA GLN A 22 -1.22 -13.96 -12.80
C GLN A 22 -2.47 -13.58 -12.00
N PRO A 23 -3.19 -14.56 -11.46
CA PRO A 23 -4.53 -14.31 -10.98
C PRO A 23 -4.54 -13.42 -9.73
N ASP A 24 -3.58 -13.56 -8.83
CA ASP A 24 -3.76 -13.08 -7.46
C ASP A 24 -2.43 -12.66 -6.81
N VAL A 25 -2.30 -11.36 -6.58
CA VAL A 25 -1.22 -10.74 -5.82
C VAL A 25 -1.83 -9.79 -4.80
N ASP A 26 -1.63 -10.08 -3.51
CA ASP A 26 -2.18 -9.27 -2.42
C ASP A 26 -1.25 -8.11 -2.06
N LEU A 27 -1.86 -6.96 -1.78
CA LEU A 27 -1.26 -5.84 -1.08
C LEU A 27 -1.35 -6.03 0.43
N HIS A 28 -0.22 -5.84 1.11
CA HIS A 28 -0.14 -5.82 2.56
C HIS A 28 0.44 -4.50 3.06
N VAL A 29 -0.22 -3.90 4.04
CA VAL A 29 0.28 -2.73 4.76
C VAL A 29 0.28 -2.99 6.25
N PHE A 30 1.42 -2.80 6.91
CA PHE A 30 1.49 -2.73 8.37
C PHE A 30 1.52 -1.27 8.80
N GLU A 31 0.54 -0.86 9.59
CA GLU A 31 0.44 0.47 10.17
C GLU A 31 1.43 0.65 11.34
N PRO A 32 1.69 1.90 11.78
CA PRO A 32 2.66 2.18 12.84
C PRO A 32 2.45 1.44 14.17
N ASP A 33 1.21 1.11 14.50
CA ASP A 33 0.86 0.39 15.73
C ASP A 33 0.94 -1.15 15.58
N GLY A 34 1.32 -1.63 14.40
CA GLY A 34 1.41 -3.05 14.06
C GLY A 34 0.13 -3.63 13.46
N THR A 35 -0.93 -2.83 13.27
CA THR A 35 -2.15 -3.28 12.59
C THR A 35 -1.83 -3.68 11.16
N HIS A 36 -2.32 -4.86 10.76
CA HIS A 36 -2.05 -5.45 9.46
C HIS A 36 -3.29 -5.38 8.57
N VAL A 37 -3.15 -4.67 7.45
CA VAL A 37 -4.22 -4.42 6.48
C VAL A 37 -3.93 -5.20 5.20
N PHE A 38 -4.87 -6.09 4.84
CA PHE A 38 -4.80 -6.98 3.67
C PHE A 38 -6.18 -7.60 3.40
N TYR A 39 -6.33 -8.44 2.36
CA TYR A 39 -7.63 -9.00 1.92
C TYR A 39 -8.52 -9.55 3.05
N ALA A 40 -7.96 -10.29 4.03
CA ALA A 40 -8.74 -10.90 5.12
C ALA A 40 -9.01 -9.95 6.30
N SER A 41 -8.29 -8.82 6.37
CA SER A 41 -8.47 -7.77 7.38
C SER A 41 -8.34 -6.40 6.71
N PRO A 42 -9.34 -6.00 5.91
CA PRO A 42 -9.21 -4.85 5.01
C PRO A 42 -9.30 -3.49 5.73
N ASN A 43 -9.64 -3.45 7.03
CA ASN A 43 -9.74 -2.20 7.78
C ASN A 43 -8.63 -2.15 8.84
N GLY A 44 -7.78 -1.15 8.74
CA GLY A 44 -6.82 -0.78 9.78
C GLY A 44 -7.35 0.31 10.71
N ASN A 45 -6.48 0.81 11.59
CA ASN A 45 -6.77 1.94 12.46
C ASN A 45 -6.58 3.28 11.74
N VAL A 46 -5.75 3.31 10.69
CA VAL A 46 -5.42 4.51 9.92
C VAL A 46 -6.05 4.48 8.53
N GLY A 47 -5.94 3.36 7.84
CA GLY A 47 -6.40 3.21 6.46
C GLY A 47 -7.15 1.91 6.22
N PHE A 48 -7.48 1.66 4.95
CA PHE A 48 -8.21 0.47 4.53
C PHE A 48 -7.80 0.03 3.13
N LEU A 49 -8.04 -1.24 2.84
CA LEU A 49 -7.89 -1.93 1.56
C LEU A 49 -9.25 -1.86 0.84
N ASP A 50 -9.29 -1.36 -0.40
CA ASP A 50 -10.54 -1.08 -1.11
C ASP A 50 -11.19 -2.32 -1.73
N VAL A 51 -10.39 -3.14 -2.40
CA VAL A 51 -10.79 -4.34 -3.10
C VAL A 51 -9.72 -5.42 -2.94
N ASP A 52 -10.19 -6.65 -2.78
CA ASP A 52 -9.41 -7.87 -2.95
C ASP A 52 -9.63 -8.30 -4.42
N ASP A 53 -8.64 -8.02 -5.28
CA ASP A 53 -8.74 -8.33 -6.71
C ASP A 53 -8.02 -9.64 -7.02
N VAL A 54 -8.79 -10.72 -7.02
CA VAL A 54 -8.32 -12.07 -7.38
C VAL A 54 -8.26 -12.29 -8.91
N THR A 55 -8.24 -11.22 -9.70
CA THR A 55 -8.21 -11.27 -11.15
C THR A 55 -7.03 -10.49 -11.74
N GLY A 56 -6.06 -11.22 -12.30
CA GLY A 56 -5.22 -10.74 -13.39
C GLY A 56 -4.48 -9.44 -13.15
N PHE A 57 -5.02 -8.29 -13.55
CA PHE A 57 -4.24 -7.05 -13.66
C PHE A 57 -4.28 -6.17 -12.39
N GLY A 58 -4.99 -6.61 -11.35
CA GLY A 58 -5.43 -5.74 -10.27
C GLY A 58 -6.36 -4.61 -10.79
N PRO A 59 -6.47 -3.47 -10.07
CA PRO A 59 -5.63 -3.03 -8.95
C PRO A 59 -6.18 -3.37 -7.56
N GLU A 60 -5.28 -3.40 -6.57
CA GLU A 60 -5.62 -3.25 -5.15
C GLU A 60 -5.08 -1.93 -4.62
N HIS A 61 -5.83 -1.27 -3.73
CA HIS A 61 -5.41 -0.01 -3.11
C HIS A 61 -5.54 -0.01 -1.59
N TYR A 62 -4.50 0.52 -0.94
CA TYR A 62 -4.60 1.00 0.43
C TYR A 62 -4.73 2.51 0.46
N PHE A 63 -5.72 3.01 1.21
CA PHE A 63 -5.98 4.44 1.40
C PHE A 63 -5.91 4.84 2.87
N ALA A 64 -5.18 5.91 3.17
CA ALA A 64 -5.21 6.54 4.49
C ALA A 64 -5.53 8.04 4.39
N SER A 65 -6.47 8.49 5.22
CA SER A 65 -6.90 9.88 5.27
C SER A 65 -5.99 10.73 6.15
N CYS A 66 -5.92 12.04 5.88
CA CYS A 66 -5.16 12.97 6.73
C CYS A 66 -5.69 13.02 8.18
N SER A 67 -7.00 12.84 8.38
CA SER A 67 -7.64 12.88 9.70
C SER A 67 -7.32 11.69 10.60
N SER A 68 -7.05 10.52 10.01
CA SER A 68 -6.71 9.29 10.73
C SER A 68 -5.20 9.04 10.79
N LEU A 69 -4.41 9.81 10.04
CA LEU A 69 -2.98 9.59 9.89
C LEU A 69 -2.24 9.69 11.24
N THR A 70 -1.47 8.66 11.56
CA THR A 70 -0.59 8.63 12.72
C THR A 70 0.88 8.68 12.28
N PRO A 71 1.76 9.42 12.97
CA PRO A 71 3.20 9.37 12.71
C PRO A 71 3.77 7.98 12.97
N GLY A 72 4.76 7.59 12.15
CA GLY A 72 5.42 6.29 12.25
C GLY A 72 5.74 5.70 10.87
N SER A 73 6.08 4.41 10.87
CA SER A 73 6.44 3.68 9.66
C SER A 73 5.26 2.84 9.20
N TYR A 74 4.81 3.05 7.97
CA TYR A 74 3.88 2.18 7.27
C TYR A 74 4.69 1.26 6.36
N GLN A 75 4.66 -0.04 6.63
CA GLN A 75 5.46 -1.02 5.90
C GLN A 75 4.61 -1.61 4.77
N VAL A 76 5.04 -1.43 3.53
CA VAL A 76 4.33 -1.91 2.34
C VAL A 76 5.00 -3.19 1.86
N GLY A 77 4.20 -4.23 1.66
CA GLY A 77 4.64 -5.51 1.13
C GLY A 77 3.64 -6.09 0.13
N VAL A 78 4.09 -7.08 -0.63
CA VAL A 78 3.25 -7.85 -1.56
C VAL A 78 3.34 -9.34 -1.26
N ASN A 79 2.24 -10.05 -1.45
CA ASN A 79 2.22 -11.52 -1.40
C ASN A 79 1.75 -12.05 -2.75
N TYR A 80 2.57 -12.88 -3.39
CA TYR A 80 2.11 -13.61 -4.56
C TYR A 80 1.20 -14.75 -4.09
N PHE A 81 -0.09 -14.48 -3.92
CA PHE A 81 -0.99 -15.41 -3.25
C PHE A 81 -1.23 -16.67 -4.09
N PHE A 82 -1.54 -16.50 -5.37
CA PHE A 82 -1.80 -17.62 -6.26
C PHE A 82 -1.40 -17.33 -7.70
N GLY A 83 -0.81 -18.33 -8.36
CA GLY A 83 -0.60 -18.30 -9.79
C GLY A 83 0.21 -19.48 -10.31
N PHE A 84 0.57 -19.41 -11.59
CA PHE A 84 1.05 -20.54 -12.39
C PHE A 84 2.39 -20.26 -13.08
N ALA A 85 2.89 -19.04 -13.03
CA ALA A 85 4.18 -18.62 -13.59
C ALA A 85 4.74 -17.41 -12.81
N PRO A 86 6.01 -17.04 -12.98
CA PRO A 86 6.54 -15.81 -12.38
C PRO A 86 5.76 -14.55 -12.83
N GLU A 87 5.73 -13.53 -11.97
CA GLU A 87 5.01 -12.26 -12.18
C GLU A 87 5.90 -11.06 -11.82
N THR A 88 5.53 -9.88 -12.31
CA THR A 88 6.08 -8.59 -11.86
C THR A 88 4.96 -7.71 -11.31
N ALA A 89 4.98 -7.49 -10.00
CA ALA A 89 4.10 -6.52 -9.36
C ALA A 89 4.69 -5.12 -9.48
N THR A 90 3.82 -4.14 -9.74
CA THR A 90 4.14 -2.71 -9.68
C THR A 90 3.39 -2.07 -8.52
N ILE A 91 4.14 -1.45 -7.62
CA ILE A 91 3.63 -0.67 -6.49
C ILE A 91 3.87 0.81 -6.75
N GLN A 92 2.80 1.60 -6.80
CA GLN A 92 2.88 3.06 -6.80
C GLN A 92 2.47 3.59 -5.44
N ILE A 93 3.29 4.46 -4.86
CA ILE A 93 3.03 5.09 -3.56
C ILE A 93 2.92 6.58 -3.78
N GLN A 94 1.75 7.14 -3.45
CA GLN A 94 1.54 8.55 -3.27
C GLN A 94 1.48 8.85 -1.76
N ALA A 95 2.32 9.77 -1.27
CA ALA A 95 2.33 10.22 0.12
C ALA A 95 2.48 11.75 0.15
N GLY A 96 1.39 12.46 0.40
CA GLY A 96 1.29 13.90 0.14
C GLY A 96 1.55 14.21 -1.34
N LEU A 97 2.63 14.95 -1.62
CA LEU A 97 3.08 15.25 -2.99
C LEU A 97 4.16 14.27 -3.49
N LEU A 98 4.62 13.35 -2.66
CA LEU A 98 5.64 12.40 -3.02
C LEU A 98 5.03 11.26 -3.83
N LEU A 99 5.58 11.00 -5.02
CA LEU A 99 5.24 9.83 -5.83
C LEU A 99 6.48 8.93 -5.99
N ARG A 100 6.30 7.64 -5.72
CA ARG A 100 7.31 6.60 -5.94
C ARG A 100 6.68 5.41 -6.66
N SER A 101 7.51 4.70 -7.42
CA SER A 101 7.11 3.48 -8.10
C SER A 101 8.20 2.43 -7.92
N TYR A 102 7.78 1.21 -7.60
CA TYR A 102 8.62 0.06 -7.35
C TYR A 102 8.13 -1.12 -8.18
N GLN A 103 9.06 -1.94 -8.67
CA GLN A 103 8.75 -3.22 -9.32
C GLN A 103 9.35 -4.35 -8.50
N VAL A 104 8.56 -5.39 -8.27
CA VAL A 104 8.95 -6.59 -7.53
C VAL A 104 8.78 -7.80 -8.41
N PHE A 105 9.85 -8.56 -8.59
CA PHE A 105 9.80 -9.83 -9.32
C PHE A 105 9.38 -10.96 -8.37
N LEU A 106 8.31 -11.66 -8.72
CA LEU A 106 7.67 -12.70 -7.93
C LEU A 106 7.91 -14.04 -8.62
N THR A 107 8.71 -14.92 -8.01
CA THR A 107 9.08 -16.21 -8.63
C THR A 107 7.99 -17.26 -8.45
N ASP A 108 7.51 -17.43 -7.22
CA ASP A 108 6.64 -18.51 -6.81
C ASP A 108 5.54 -17.99 -5.89
N PHE A 109 4.32 -18.50 -6.07
CA PHE A 109 3.22 -18.16 -5.19
C PHE A 109 3.43 -18.76 -3.79
N GLN A 110 3.01 -18.05 -2.75
CA GLN A 110 3.18 -18.43 -1.35
C GLN A 110 1.84 -18.77 -0.66
N GLY A 111 0.71 -18.42 -1.26
CA GLY A 111 -0.61 -18.55 -0.65
C GLY A 111 -0.66 -17.90 0.74
N SER A 112 -1.44 -18.49 1.63
CA SER A 112 -1.61 -17.96 3.00
C SER A 112 -0.34 -17.97 3.84
N SER A 113 0.71 -18.70 3.44
CA SER A 113 2.00 -18.66 4.15
C SER A 113 2.72 -17.32 3.98
N GLY A 114 2.45 -16.60 2.88
CA GLY A 114 2.99 -15.26 2.63
C GLY A 114 2.29 -14.15 3.41
N ASN A 115 1.08 -14.40 3.95
CA ASN A 115 0.31 -13.36 4.64
C ASN A 115 1.06 -12.78 5.85
N SER A 116 1.74 -13.61 6.64
CA SER A 116 2.49 -13.14 7.82
C SER A 116 3.85 -12.52 7.51
N THR A 117 4.38 -12.78 6.31
CA THR A 117 5.71 -12.34 5.89
C THR A 117 5.70 -11.98 4.40
N PRO A 118 4.97 -10.93 4.01
CA PRO A 118 4.93 -10.49 2.62
C PRO A 118 6.31 -10.01 2.19
N ILE A 119 6.58 -10.05 0.88
CA ILE A 119 7.82 -9.54 0.30
C ILE A 119 7.85 -8.01 0.53
N PRO A 120 8.82 -7.47 1.28
CA PRO A 120 8.86 -6.05 1.59
C PRO A 120 9.18 -5.24 0.34
N VAL A 121 8.45 -4.15 0.12
CA VAL A 121 8.62 -3.26 -1.04
C VAL A 121 9.20 -1.92 -0.63
N ALA A 122 8.57 -1.24 0.34
CA ALA A 122 8.96 0.09 0.77
C ALA A 122 8.43 0.41 2.17
N ASN A 123 9.02 1.41 2.81
CA ASN A 123 8.48 2.03 4.02
C ASN A 123 8.08 3.47 3.75
N ILE A 124 6.87 3.84 4.16
CA ILE A 124 6.41 5.23 4.19
C ILE A 124 6.62 5.73 5.61
N ILE A 125 7.56 6.65 5.79
CA ILE A 125 7.85 7.27 7.08
C ILE A 125 7.07 8.57 7.16
N VAL A 126 6.19 8.65 8.16
CA VAL A 126 5.38 9.83 8.47
C VAL A 126 5.89 10.48 9.74
N THR A 127 6.23 11.76 9.65
CA THR A 127 6.59 12.61 10.80
C THR A 127 5.70 13.84 10.87
N GLY A 128 5.80 14.60 11.97
CA GLY A 128 4.96 15.78 12.20
C GLY A 128 3.61 15.44 12.84
N ASN A 129 2.62 16.30 12.66
CA ASN A 129 1.28 16.15 13.25
C ASN A 129 0.23 17.00 12.53
N ALA A 130 -1.05 16.84 12.87
CA ALA A 130 -2.15 17.55 12.21
C ALA A 130 -2.14 19.08 12.40
N SER A 131 -1.48 19.62 13.43
CA SER A 131 -1.40 21.07 13.69
C SER A 131 -0.27 21.73 12.90
N ASP A 132 0.90 21.08 12.83
CA ASP A 132 2.11 21.62 12.19
C ASP A 132 2.29 21.14 10.74
N GLY A 133 1.53 20.12 10.32
CA GLY A 133 1.66 19.43 9.05
C GLY A 133 2.39 18.10 9.17
N PHE A 134 2.05 17.19 8.26
CA PHE A 134 2.74 15.90 8.12
C PHE A 134 3.83 16.00 7.05
N GLU A 135 4.94 15.33 7.31
CA GLU A 135 6.05 15.15 6.39
C GLU A 135 6.18 13.68 6.01
N PHE A 136 6.61 13.42 4.77
CA PHE A 136 6.65 12.08 4.20
C PHE A 136 8.03 11.77 3.62
N GLN A 137 8.51 10.56 3.89
CA GLN A 137 9.63 9.94 3.19
C GLN A 137 9.21 8.55 2.74
N VAL A 138 9.65 8.13 1.56
CA VAL A 138 9.39 6.80 1.03
C VAL A 138 10.73 6.21 0.60
N GLN A 139 11.09 5.08 1.22
CA GLN A 139 12.36 4.38 1.06
C GLN A 139 12.12 2.91 0.72
#